data_AF-R1C0E8-F1
#
_entry.id   AF-R1C0E8-F1
#
_cell.length_a   1.000
_cell.length_b   1.000
_cell.length_c   1.000
_cell.angle_alpha   90.00
_cell.angle_beta   90.00
_cell.angle_gamma   90.00
#
_symmetry.space_group_name_H-M   'P 1'
#
loop_
_entity.id
_entity.type
_entity.pdbx_description
1 polymer ?
#
loop_
_entity_poly.entity_id
_entity_poly.type
_entity_poly.pdbx_seq_one_letter_code
_entity_poly.pdbx_strand_id
1 'polypeptide(L)'
;MKLAAAMTASKPARRGVIITGGSSGIGLALATALLQNGGERYKVYVTGTRPLAETELAPLVQSIEASGSRSIHYSSGDTGDEPTVNRQFDEARTRLATCLKL
;
A
#
# COMPACT_ATOMS: atom_id res chain seq x y z
N MET A 1 6.77 41.64 21.19
CA MET A 1 7.82 40.63 20.94
C MET A 1 7.21 39.41 20.25
N LYS A 2 7.93 38.85 19.28
CA LYS A 2 7.54 37.87 18.25
C LYS A 2 6.53 36.78 18.68
N LEU A 3 5.38 36.68 18.00
CA LEU A 3 4.67 35.41 17.83
C LEU A 3 5.50 34.55 16.87
N ALA A 4 6.05 33.44 17.36
CA ALA A 4 6.55 32.40 16.49
C ALA A 4 5.34 31.75 15.80
N ALA A 5 5.14 32.05 14.52
CA ALA A 5 4.26 31.27 13.68
C ALA A 5 4.77 29.82 13.72
N ALA A 6 4.01 28.94 14.37
CA ALA A 6 4.26 27.51 14.31
C ALA A 6 4.18 27.12 12.83
N MET A 7 5.34 26.89 12.21
CA MET A 7 5.43 26.20 10.94
C MET A 7 4.94 24.78 11.18
N THR A 8 3.63 24.56 11.11
CA THR A 8 3.07 23.23 10.98
C THR A 8 3.55 22.71 9.63
N ALA A 9 4.63 21.94 9.66
CA ALA A 9 5.09 21.22 8.48
C ALA A 9 3.90 20.48 7.90
N SER A 10 3.51 20.86 6.67
CA SER A 10 2.44 20.19 5.95
C SER A 10 2.75 18.70 5.90
N LYS A 11 1.85 17.86 6.44
CA LYS A 11 2.02 16.41 6.37
C LYS A 11 2.16 16.03 4.89
N PRO A 12 3.23 15.32 4.49
CA PRO A 12 3.49 15.06 3.07
C PRO A 12 2.30 14.33 2.46
N ALA A 13 1.94 14.73 1.23
CA ALA A 13 0.83 14.11 0.50
C ALA A 13 1.08 12.61 0.38
N ARG A 14 0.12 11.82 0.89
CA ARG A 14 0.17 10.37 0.80
C ARG A 14 -0.11 9.95 -0.65
N ARG A 15 0.67 9.01 -1.18
CA ARG A 15 0.52 8.45 -2.53
C ARG A 15 0.03 7.01 -2.45
N GLY A 16 -0.95 6.67 -3.29
CA GLY A 16 -1.42 5.30 -3.45
C GLY A 16 -0.61 4.59 -4.53
N VAL A 17 -0.22 3.34 -4.29
CA VAL A 17 0.50 2.51 -5.26
C VAL A 17 -0.22 1.16 -5.36
N ILE A 18 -0.46 0.70 -6.58
CA ILE A 18 -0.97 -0.64 -6.87
C ILE A 18 0.19 -1.45 -7.46
N ILE A 19 0.45 -2.63 -6.91
CA ILE A 19 1.52 -3.54 -7.36
C ILE A 19 0.90 -4.88 -7.69
N THR A 20 0.82 -5.21 -8.98
CA THR A 20 0.47 -6.56 -9.44
C THR A 20 1.70 -7.46 -9.35
N GLY A 21 1.50 -8.74 -9.01
CA GLY A 21 2.61 -9.67 -8.76
C GLY A 21 3.50 -9.26 -7.57
N GLY A 22 2.97 -8.46 -6.63
CA GLY A 22 3.76 -7.87 -5.55
C GLY A 22 3.99 -8.77 -4.34
N SER A 23 3.53 -10.02 -4.39
CA SER A 23 3.56 -10.94 -3.25
C SER A 23 4.86 -11.74 -3.10
N SER A 24 5.83 -11.56 -4.00
CA SER A 24 7.15 -12.19 -3.97
C SER A 24 8.17 -11.41 -4.81
N GLY A 25 9.45 -11.77 -4.72
CA GLY A 25 10.51 -11.29 -5.60
C GLY A 25 10.61 -9.75 -5.69
N ILE A 26 10.68 -9.22 -6.92
CA ILE A 26 10.87 -7.78 -7.16
C ILE A 26 9.70 -6.95 -6.64
N GLY A 27 8.47 -7.41 -6.82
CA GLY A 27 7.29 -6.66 -6.37
C GLY A 27 7.22 -6.56 -4.85
N LEU A 28 7.65 -7.60 -4.13
CA LEU A 28 7.82 -7.57 -2.68
C LEU A 28 8.94 -6.61 -2.26
N ALA A 29 10.09 -6.65 -2.94
CA ALA A 29 11.19 -5.74 -2.65
C ALA A 29 10.77 -4.27 -2.83
N LEU A 30 9.99 -3.97 -3.88
CA LEU A 30 9.44 -2.64 -4.12
C LEU A 30 8.43 -2.24 -3.03
N ALA A 31 7.47 -3.10 -2.69
CA ALA A 31 6.51 -2.85 -1.62
C ALA A 31 7.22 -2.54 -0.29
N THR A 32 8.23 -3.35 0.04
CA THR A 32 9.07 -3.21 1.23
C THR A 32 9.79 -1.86 1.23
N ALA A 33 10.47 -1.51 0.14
CA ALA A 33 11.18 -0.25 0.01
C ALA A 33 10.25 0.97 0.14
N LEU A 34 9.07 0.93 -0.46
CA LEU A 34 8.08 2.01 -0.37
C LEU A 34 7.59 2.21 1.08
N LEU A 35 7.35 1.12 1.80
CA LEU A 35 6.80 1.15 3.15
C LEU A 35 7.85 1.47 4.22
N GLN A 36 9.05 0.91 4.11
CA GLN A 36 10.14 1.11 5.07
C GLN A 36 10.86 2.45 4.84
N ASN A 37 11.23 2.78 3.60
CA ASN A 37 12.02 3.98 3.30
C ASN A 37 11.14 5.21 3.02
N GLY A 38 9.96 4.98 2.45
CA GLY A 38 9.00 6.05 2.18
C GLY A 38 8.24 6.52 3.43
N GLY A 39 8.16 5.68 4.47
CA GLY A 39 7.39 5.95 5.69
C GLY A 39 5.90 6.16 5.40
N GLU A 40 5.27 7.10 6.10
CA GLU A 40 3.84 7.39 5.94
C GLU A 40 3.43 8.00 4.57
N ARG A 41 4.39 8.22 3.67
CA ARG A 41 4.16 8.83 2.35
C ARG A 41 3.45 7.90 1.38
N TYR A 42 3.49 6.58 1.61
CA TYR A 42 2.89 5.61 0.69
C TYR A 42 1.84 4.75 1.39
N LYS A 43 0.77 4.46 0.64
CA LYS A 43 -0.09 3.30 0.88
C LYS A 43 0.03 2.37 -0.32
N VAL A 44 0.23 1.09 -0.06
CA VAL A 44 0.49 0.07 -1.08
C VAL A 44 -0.66 -0.93 -1.09
N TYR A 45 -1.22 -1.18 -2.26
CA TYR A 45 -2.18 -2.23 -2.53
C TYR A 45 -1.49 -3.27 -3.42
N VAL A 46 -1.33 -4.48 -2.91
CA VAL A 46 -0.63 -5.56 -3.60
C VAL A 46 -1.64 -6.59 -4.12
N THR A 47 -1.45 -7.05 -5.34
CA THR A 47 -2.21 -8.20 -5.88
C THR A 47 -1.28 -9.34 -6.26
N GLY A 48 -1.83 -10.55 -6.23
CA GLY A 48 -1.19 -11.79 -6.65
C GLY A 48 -2.22 -12.92 -6.70
N THR A 49 -1.86 -14.06 -7.26
CA THR A 49 -2.81 -15.17 -7.46
C THR A 49 -2.99 -16.05 -6.21
N ARG A 50 -1.98 -16.10 -5.34
CA ARG A 50 -1.95 -16.99 -4.15
C ARG A 50 -2.67 -16.39 -2.94
N PRO A 51 -3.18 -17.20 -2.00
CA PRO A 51 -3.62 -16.72 -0.69
C PRO A 51 -2.48 -16.01 0.06
N LEU A 52 -2.76 -14.94 0.80
CA LEU A 52 -1.72 -14.14 1.50
C LEU A 52 -0.80 -15.01 2.36
N ALA A 53 -1.37 -15.94 3.13
CA ALA A 53 -0.65 -16.81 4.05
C ALA A 53 0.43 -17.67 3.38
N GLU A 54 0.34 -17.87 2.06
CA GLU A 54 1.27 -18.67 1.26
C GLU A 54 2.31 -17.81 0.52
N THR A 55 2.34 -16.50 0.79
CA THR A 55 3.22 -15.54 0.10
C THR A 55 4.35 -15.05 1.00
N GLU A 56 5.44 -14.63 0.37
CA GLU A 56 6.57 -13.99 1.06
C GLU A 56 6.19 -12.59 1.62
N LEU A 57 5.04 -12.04 1.20
CA LEU A 57 4.49 -10.78 1.68
C LEU A 57 3.85 -10.88 3.07
N ALA A 58 3.39 -12.06 3.48
CA ALA A 58 2.66 -12.24 4.75
C ALA A 58 3.39 -11.67 5.98
N PRO A 59 4.71 -11.90 6.19
CA PRO A 59 5.43 -11.33 7.33
C PRO A 59 5.46 -9.80 7.32
N LEU A 60 5.55 -9.17 6.14
CA LEU A 60 5.53 -7.72 6.01
C LEU A 60 4.15 -7.14 6.37
N VAL A 61 3.07 -7.76 5.89
CA VAL A 61 1.69 -7.36 6.25
C VAL A 61 1.51 -7.46 7.76
N GLN A 62 1.88 -8.60 8.34
CA GLN A 62 1.78 -8.81 9.78
C GLN A 62 2.57 -7.77 10.58
N SER A 63 3.81 -7.46 10.16
CA SER A 63 4.66 -6.45 10.82
C SER A 63 4.02 -5.05 10.80
N ILE A 64 3.45 -4.65 9.67
CA ILE A 64 2.81 -3.34 9.51
C ILE A 64 1.50 -3.25 10.29
N GLU A 65 0.69 -4.31 10.27
CA GLU A 65 -0.55 -4.35 11.05
C GLU A 65 -0.27 -4.37 12.56
N ALA A 66 0.75 -5.11 13.01
CA ALA A 66 1.21 -5.11 14.39
C ALA A 66 1.70 -3.73 14.87
N SER A 67 2.18 -2.89 13.96
CA SER A 67 2.53 -1.49 14.25
C SER A 67 1.30 -0.56 14.30
N GLY A 68 0.09 -1.08 14.12
CA GLY A 68 -1.15 -0.32 14.02
C GLY A 68 -1.34 0.42 12.69
N SER A 69 -0.44 0.21 11.72
CA SER A 69 -0.53 0.87 10.42
C SER A 69 -1.46 0.11 9.47
N ARG A 70 -2.10 0.86 8.57
CA ARG A 70 -2.93 0.34 7.48
C ARG A 70 -2.38 0.78 6.12
N SER A 71 -1.06 0.88 6.03
CA SER A 71 -0.35 1.33 4.83
C SER A 71 -0.19 0.24 3.77
N ILE A 72 -0.50 -1.02 4.09
CA ILE A 72 -0.46 -2.12 3.14
C ILE A 72 -1.81 -2.85 3.08
N HIS A 73 -2.18 -3.32 1.90
CA HIS A 73 -3.30 -4.23 1.70
C HIS A 73 -2.94 -5.27 0.63
N TYR A 74 -3.53 -6.46 0.74
CA TYR A 74 -3.37 -7.54 -0.23
C TYR A 74 -4.71 -8.07 -0.70
N SER A 75 -4.85 -8.33 -1.99
CA SER A 75 -6.00 -9.01 -2.57
C SER A 75 -5.53 -10.11 -3.51
N SER A 76 -6.06 -11.32 -3.33
CA SER A 76 -5.76 -12.44 -4.22
C SER A 76 -6.67 -12.43 -5.45
N GLY A 77 -6.11 -12.78 -6.59
CA GLY A 77 -6.82 -12.84 -7.86
C GLY A 77 -5.86 -12.78 -9.06
N ASP A 78 -6.28 -13.38 -10.16
CA ASP A 78 -5.54 -13.37 -11.42
C ASP A 78 -5.73 -12.04 -12.15
N THR A 79 -4.63 -11.40 -12.57
CA THR A 79 -4.66 -10.18 -13.38
C THR A 79 -5.03 -10.47 -14.84
N GLY A 80 -5.03 -11.74 -15.27
CA GLY A 80 -5.57 -12.18 -16.54
C GLY A 80 -7.11 -12.27 -16.57
N ASP A 81 -7.79 -12.15 -15.42
CA ASP A 81 -9.24 -12.21 -15.31
C ASP A 81 -9.85 -10.80 -15.13
N GLU A 82 -10.58 -10.32 -16.14
CA GLU A 82 -11.14 -8.96 -16.15
C GLU A 82 -12.08 -8.66 -14.95
N PRO A 83 -13.05 -9.53 -14.60
CA PRO A 83 -13.86 -9.32 -13.40
C PRO A 83 -13.03 -9.18 -12.12
N THR A 84 -11.97 -9.98 -11.98
CA THR A 84 -11.04 -9.89 -10.86
C THR A 84 -10.27 -8.57 -10.85
N VAL A 85 -9.75 -8.13 -12.00
CA VAL A 85 -9.04 -6.85 -12.11
C VAL A 85 -9.96 -5.69 -11.72
N ASN A 86 -11.21 -5.68 -12.22
CA ASN A 86 -12.18 -4.64 -11.90
C ASN A 86 -12.46 -4.58 -10.39
N ARG A 87 -12.72 -5.73 -9.77
CA ARG A 87 -12.91 -5.83 -8.31
C ARG A 87 -11.69 -5.32 -7.54
N GLN A 88 -10.49 -5.78 -7.90
CA GLN A 88 -9.25 -5.38 -7.22
C GLN A 88 -8.96 -3.89 -7.39
N PHE A 89 -9.28 -3.33 -8.55
CA PHE A 89 -9.12 -1.90 -8.81
C PHE A 89 -10.08 -1.07 -7.96
N ASP A 90 -11.35 -1.45 -7.84
CA ASP A 90 -12.33 -0.77 -6.99
C ASP A 90 -11.99 -0.87 -5.49
N GLU A 91 -11.53 -2.03 -5.05
CA GLU A 91 -10.97 -2.23 -3.72
C GLU A 91 -9.78 -1.27 -3.50
N ALA A 92 -8.84 -1.21 -4.45
CA ALA A 92 -7.67 -0.34 -4.35
C ALA A 92 -8.08 1.14 -4.27
N ARG A 93 -9.01 1.60 -5.11
CA ARG A 93 -9.54 2.97 -5.04
C ARG A 93 -10.10 3.30 -3.67
N THR A 94 -10.86 2.38 -3.07
CA THR A 94 -11.44 2.56 -1.74
C THR A 94 -10.35 2.64 -0.66
N ARG A 95 -9.38 1.73 -0.67
CA ARG A 95 -8.29 1.68 0.33
C ARG A 95 -7.32 2.84 0.21
N LEU A 96 -7.13 3.34 -1.01
CA LEU A 96 -6.20 4.41 -1.36
C LEU A 96 -6.89 5.77 -1.53
N ALA A 97 -8.19 5.90 -1.25
CA ALA A 97 -8.97 7.13 -1.46
C ALA A 97 -8.36 8.38 -0.80
N THR A 98 -7.72 8.23 0.35
CA THR A 98 -7.04 9.36 1.02
C THR A 98 -5.69 9.75 0.40
N CYS A 99 -5.27 9.06 -0.66
CA CYS A 99 -3.97 9.18 -1.31
C CYS A 99 -4.07 9.43 -2.83
N LEU A 100 -5.22 9.13 -3.44
CA LEU A 100 -5.46 9.34 -4.86
C LEU A 100 -6.18 10.69 -5.04
N LYS A 101 -5.48 11.66 -5.63
CA LYS A 101 -6.13 12.77 -6.34
C LYS A 101 -6.39 12.25 -7.76
N LEU A 102 -7.52 11.57 -7.95
CA LEU A 102 -8.03 11.22 -9.28
C LEU A 102 -9.12 12.21 -9.64
#